data_AF-A0A348PQ56-F1
#
_entry.id   AF-A0A348PQ56-F1
#
_cell.length_a   1.000
_cell.length_b   1.000
_cell.length_c   1.000
_cell.angle_alpha   90.00
_cell.angle_beta   90.00
_cell.angle_gamma   90.00
#
_symmetry.space_group_name_H-M   'P 1'
#
loop_
_entity.id
_entity.type
_entity.pdbx_description
1 polymer ?
#
loop_
_entity_poly.entity_id
_entity_poly.type
_entity_poly.pdbx_seq_one_letter_code
_entity_poly.pdbx_strand_id
1 'polypeptide(L)'
;MTELKEVFGSLNVPQELASSFFNSEKRKSIEQKLASAGNAFSLDAIESDMNALTRSLLSLGASHGDNIAIYGIDYSDALNLYLAAGQVGVNVVNLSSSNNIVELNEEVARSKSRFVFFAESAHSEFGEGYLDDLFITATNGFPECAIVKGKKNNNQGVVITWNEFQKLERFATNWEVGLLRVV
;
A
#
# COMPACT_ATOMS: atom_id res chain seq x y z
N MET A 1 3.36 12.11 -13.12
CA MET A 1 3.28 11.95 -11.64
C MET A 1 2.72 13.20 -10.95
N THR A 2 2.93 14.39 -11.50
CA THR A 2 2.34 15.66 -11.00
C THR A 2 0.82 15.68 -11.18
N GLU A 3 0.33 15.06 -12.24
CA GLU A 3 -1.07 15.05 -12.66
C GLU A 3 -1.95 14.23 -11.70
N LEU A 4 -1.47 13.07 -11.24
CA LEU A 4 -2.18 12.28 -10.21
C LEU A 4 -2.22 13.02 -8.86
N LYS A 5 -1.18 13.79 -8.53
CA LYS A 5 -1.14 14.63 -7.32
C LYS A 5 -2.10 15.82 -7.42
N GLU A 6 -2.30 16.38 -8.60
CA GLU A 6 -3.30 17.43 -8.83
C GLU A 6 -4.74 16.94 -8.71
N VAL A 7 -4.98 15.66 -9.04
CA VAL A 7 -6.31 15.03 -9.00
C VAL A 7 -6.64 14.49 -7.61
N PHE A 8 -5.69 13.78 -6.98
CA PHE A 8 -5.91 13.06 -5.73
C PHE A 8 -5.23 13.70 -4.50
N GLY A 9 -4.49 14.78 -4.68
CA GLY A 9 -3.85 15.53 -3.60
C GLY A 9 -2.50 14.95 -3.15
N SER A 10 -2.13 15.20 -1.89
CA SER A 10 -0.96 14.59 -1.27
C SER A 10 -1.39 13.42 -0.36
N LEU A 11 -0.63 12.32 -0.40
CA LEU A 11 -0.93 11.09 0.35
C LEU A 11 -0.52 11.16 1.84
N ASN A 12 -0.53 12.37 2.43
CA ASN A 12 -0.17 12.59 3.84
C ASN A 12 -1.41 12.85 4.72
N VAL A 13 -2.60 12.84 4.11
CA VAL A 13 -3.90 13.11 4.75
C VAL A 13 -4.58 11.75 5.05
N PRO A 14 -5.47 11.65 6.07
CA PRO A 14 -6.26 10.44 6.31
C PRO A 14 -6.88 9.86 5.03
N GLN A 15 -6.91 8.54 4.96
CA GLN A 15 -7.35 7.82 3.76
C GLN A 15 -8.81 8.16 3.47
N GLU A 16 -9.07 8.66 2.27
CA GLU A 16 -10.42 8.71 1.76
C GLU A 16 -10.87 7.31 1.31
N LEU A 17 -12.09 6.91 1.68
CA LEU A 17 -12.67 5.66 1.20
C LEU A 17 -12.77 5.70 -0.31
N ALA A 18 -12.36 4.65 -1.01
CA ALA A 18 -12.46 4.60 -2.47
C ALA A 18 -13.88 4.93 -2.99
N SER A 19 -14.93 4.54 -2.25
CA SER A 19 -16.33 4.94 -2.53
C SER A 19 -16.48 6.43 -2.83
N SER A 20 -15.76 7.27 -2.10
CA SER A 20 -15.89 8.72 -2.20
C SER A 20 -15.42 9.23 -3.57
N PHE A 21 -14.44 8.57 -4.19
CA PHE A 21 -13.85 8.96 -5.47
C PHE A 21 -14.60 8.36 -6.66
N PHE A 22 -15.06 7.12 -6.53
CA PHE A 22 -15.66 6.37 -7.64
C PHE A 22 -17.20 6.53 -7.75
N ASN A 23 -17.83 7.33 -6.88
CA ASN A 23 -19.24 7.70 -7.04
C ASN A 23 -19.47 8.61 -8.28
N SER A 24 -20.65 8.48 -8.89
CA SER A 24 -21.09 9.08 -10.15
C SER A 24 -20.85 10.59 -10.31
N GLU A 25 -20.88 11.37 -9.24
CA GLU A 25 -20.63 12.82 -9.30
C GLU A 25 -19.15 13.19 -9.43
N LYS A 26 -18.27 12.55 -8.65
CA LYS A 26 -16.81 12.82 -8.73
C LYS A 26 -16.16 12.12 -9.92
N ARG A 27 -16.65 10.93 -10.28
CA ARG A 27 -16.09 10.10 -11.36
C ARG A 27 -15.90 10.87 -12.67
N LYS A 28 -16.95 11.56 -13.16
CA LYS A 28 -16.86 12.32 -14.43
C LYS A 28 -15.84 13.46 -14.37
N SER A 29 -15.74 14.16 -13.24
CA SER A 29 -14.78 15.26 -13.07
C SER A 29 -13.33 14.73 -13.04
N ILE A 30 -13.11 13.61 -12.35
CA ILE A 30 -11.80 12.96 -12.26
C ILE A 30 -11.40 12.41 -13.64
N GLU A 31 -12.30 11.70 -14.32
CA GLU A 31 -12.05 11.17 -15.68
C GLU A 31 -11.70 12.28 -16.67
N GLN A 32 -12.36 13.44 -16.61
CA GLN A 32 -12.01 14.59 -17.46
C GLN A 32 -10.60 15.12 -17.18
N LYS A 33 -10.19 15.20 -15.91
CA LYS A 33 -8.84 15.63 -15.52
C LYS A 33 -7.77 14.61 -15.90
N LEU A 34 -8.07 13.33 -15.77
CA LEU A 34 -7.17 12.25 -16.18
C LEU A 34 -7.03 12.17 -17.71
N ALA A 35 -8.10 12.40 -18.47
CA ALA A 35 -8.06 12.46 -19.92
C ALA A 35 -7.13 13.57 -20.44
N SER A 36 -7.03 14.70 -19.73
CA SER A 36 -6.06 15.76 -20.06
C SER A 36 -4.61 15.40 -19.73
N ALA A 37 -4.37 14.38 -18.89
CA ALA A 37 -3.03 13.90 -18.51
C ALA A 37 -2.52 12.74 -19.39
N GLY A 38 -3.36 12.19 -20.27
CA GLY A 38 -3.02 11.12 -21.23
C GLY A 38 -3.56 9.73 -20.83
N ASN A 39 -3.71 8.84 -21.82
CA ASN A 39 -4.37 7.52 -21.69
C ASN A 39 -3.72 6.53 -20.71
N ALA A 40 -2.52 6.81 -20.19
CA ALA A 40 -1.80 5.92 -19.27
C ALA A 40 -2.40 5.88 -17.85
N PHE A 41 -3.30 6.81 -17.50
CA PHE A 41 -3.90 6.94 -16.18
C PHE A 41 -5.42 6.92 -16.28
N SER A 42 -6.01 5.81 -16.73
CA SER A 42 -7.46 5.67 -16.75
C SER A 42 -8.00 5.33 -15.36
N LEU A 43 -9.19 5.86 -15.05
CA LEU A 43 -9.87 5.57 -13.80
C LEU A 43 -10.18 4.06 -13.66
N ASP A 44 -10.46 3.40 -14.77
CA ASP A 44 -10.69 1.95 -14.82
C ASP A 44 -9.45 1.14 -14.45
N ALA A 45 -8.24 1.60 -14.85
CA ALA A 45 -6.99 0.93 -14.48
C ALA A 45 -6.73 1.08 -12.97
N ILE A 46 -6.92 2.29 -12.43
CA ILE A 46 -6.81 2.56 -10.98
C ILE A 46 -7.82 1.70 -10.21
N GLU A 47 -9.06 1.63 -10.67
CA GLU A 47 -10.11 0.82 -10.04
C GLU A 47 -9.76 -0.68 -10.05
N SER A 48 -9.24 -1.19 -11.18
CA SER A 48 -8.79 -2.58 -11.30
C SER A 48 -7.64 -2.89 -10.34
N ASP A 49 -6.59 -2.06 -10.33
CA ASP A 49 -5.42 -2.25 -9.48
C ASP A 49 -5.78 -2.14 -8.00
N MET A 50 -6.57 -1.14 -7.63
CA MET A 50 -7.07 -0.98 -6.27
C MET A 50 -7.83 -2.24 -5.81
N ASN A 51 -8.75 -2.77 -6.62
CA ASN A 51 -9.50 -3.98 -6.27
C ASN A 51 -8.60 -5.21 -6.09
N ALA A 52 -7.56 -5.34 -6.91
CA ALA A 52 -6.55 -6.39 -6.78
C ALA A 52 -5.77 -6.28 -5.46
N LEU A 53 -5.35 -5.05 -5.10
CA LEU A 53 -4.67 -4.80 -3.84
C LEU A 53 -5.58 -5.01 -2.63
N THR A 54 -6.85 -4.60 -2.69
CA THR A 54 -7.85 -4.86 -1.64
C THR A 54 -7.95 -6.36 -1.35
N ARG A 55 -8.09 -7.18 -2.40
CA ARG A 55 -8.12 -8.64 -2.30
C ARG A 55 -6.83 -9.22 -1.72
N SER A 56 -5.68 -8.68 -2.13
CA SER A 56 -4.38 -9.12 -1.66
C SER A 56 -4.19 -8.80 -0.17
N LEU A 57 -4.63 -7.63 0.29
CA LEU A 57 -4.64 -7.24 1.70
C LEU A 57 -5.51 -8.17 2.54
N LEU A 58 -6.74 -8.47 2.09
CA LEU A 58 -7.64 -9.41 2.78
C LEU A 58 -7.03 -10.81 2.86
N SER A 59 -6.36 -11.25 1.80
CA SER A 59 -5.70 -12.57 1.76
C SER A 59 -4.49 -12.68 2.70
N LEU A 60 -3.83 -11.56 2.99
CA LEU A 60 -2.83 -11.47 4.06
C LEU A 60 -3.45 -11.42 5.47
N GLY A 61 -4.78 -11.33 5.56
CA GLY A 61 -5.49 -11.21 6.83
C GLY A 61 -5.53 -9.79 7.38
N ALA A 62 -5.39 -8.77 6.52
CA ALA A 62 -5.63 -7.38 6.90
C ALA A 62 -7.10 -7.18 7.26
N SER A 63 -7.36 -6.42 8.32
CA SER A 63 -8.69 -6.18 8.85
C SER A 63 -8.87 -4.72 9.27
N HIS A 64 -10.13 -4.33 9.49
CA HIS A 64 -10.47 -2.97 9.90
C HIS A 64 -9.72 -2.57 11.19
N GLY A 65 -9.07 -1.42 11.17
CA GLY A 65 -8.28 -0.88 12.28
C GLY A 65 -6.82 -1.32 12.33
N ASP A 66 -6.41 -2.26 11.47
CA ASP A 66 -4.99 -2.63 11.35
C ASP A 66 -4.17 -1.47 10.78
N ASN A 67 -2.87 -1.47 11.07
CA ASN A 67 -1.93 -0.52 10.52
C ASN A 67 -1.00 -1.23 9.52
N ILE A 68 -0.74 -0.59 8.38
CA ILE A 68 0.30 -0.97 7.43
C ILE A 68 1.22 0.22 7.20
N ALA A 69 2.49 -0.04 6.94
CA ALA A 69 3.47 1.00 6.67
C ALA A 69 3.91 0.96 5.20
N ILE A 70 4.22 2.13 4.64
CA ILE A 70 4.85 2.26 3.32
C ILE A 70 6.17 3.02 3.46
N TYR A 71 7.17 2.63 2.69
CA TYR A 71 8.48 3.28 2.64
C TYR A 71 8.95 3.46 1.19
N GLY A 72 9.14 4.70 0.77
CA GLY A 72 9.70 5.06 -0.53
C GLY A 72 8.84 4.67 -1.73
N ILE A 73 7.62 4.16 -1.52
CA ILE A 73 6.70 3.73 -2.58
C ILE A 73 6.37 4.94 -3.46
N ASP A 74 6.42 4.75 -4.78
CA ASP A 74 6.08 5.76 -5.75
C ASP A 74 4.59 6.14 -5.63
N TYR A 75 4.25 7.35 -6.08
CA TYR A 75 2.93 7.91 -5.82
C TYR A 75 1.78 7.06 -6.38
N SER A 76 1.97 6.41 -7.54
CA SER A 76 0.91 5.64 -8.18
C SER A 76 0.55 4.40 -7.36
N ASP A 77 1.56 3.63 -6.98
CA ASP A 77 1.36 2.45 -6.15
C ASP A 77 0.91 2.80 -4.74
N ALA A 78 1.44 3.89 -4.16
CA ALA A 78 0.99 4.39 -2.89
C ALA A 78 -0.50 4.77 -2.97
N LEU A 79 -0.93 5.52 -3.99
CA LEU A 79 -2.33 5.89 -4.18
C LEU A 79 -3.24 4.65 -4.21
N ASN A 80 -2.89 3.64 -5.00
CA ASN A 80 -3.67 2.40 -5.08
C ASN A 80 -3.73 1.67 -3.72
N LEU A 81 -2.62 1.64 -2.97
CA LEU A 81 -2.57 1.12 -1.60
C LEU A 81 -3.45 1.92 -0.63
N TYR A 82 -3.42 3.25 -0.69
CA TYR A 82 -4.26 4.13 0.14
C TYR A 82 -5.75 3.90 -0.12
N LEU A 83 -6.14 3.82 -1.40
CA LEU A 83 -7.52 3.55 -1.79
C LEU A 83 -7.98 2.14 -1.36
N ALA A 84 -7.14 1.13 -1.57
CA ALA A 84 -7.41 -0.24 -1.16
C ALA A 84 -7.51 -0.39 0.36
N ALA A 85 -6.57 0.21 1.09
CA ALA A 85 -6.59 0.24 2.55
C ALA A 85 -7.83 0.95 3.09
N GLY A 86 -8.24 2.06 2.45
CA GLY A 86 -9.49 2.75 2.75
C GLY A 86 -10.71 1.83 2.60
N GLN A 87 -10.79 1.00 1.55
CA GLN A 87 -11.90 0.04 1.38
C GLN A 87 -11.96 -1.01 2.50
N VAL A 88 -10.81 -1.52 2.95
CA VAL A 88 -10.73 -2.50 4.05
C VAL A 88 -10.90 -1.82 5.42
N GLY A 89 -10.63 -0.52 5.51
CA GLY A 89 -10.54 0.24 6.76
C GLY A 89 -9.24 0.01 7.52
N VAL A 90 -8.16 -0.28 6.79
CA VAL A 90 -6.78 -0.38 7.30
C VAL A 90 -6.15 1.00 7.26
N ASN A 91 -5.34 1.38 8.25
CA ASN A 91 -4.59 2.64 8.24
C ASN A 91 -3.21 2.48 7.58
N VAL A 92 -2.84 3.43 6.72
CA VAL A 92 -1.55 3.49 6.03
C VAL A 92 -0.69 4.55 6.72
N VAL A 93 0.50 4.15 7.15
CA VAL A 93 1.49 4.99 7.79
C VAL A 93 2.66 5.18 6.82
N ASN A 94 2.86 6.42 6.36
CA ASN A 94 3.99 6.73 5.49
C ASN A 94 5.25 6.96 6.33
N LEU A 95 6.24 6.08 6.16
CA LEU A 95 7.51 6.11 6.88
C LEU A 95 8.67 6.61 6.00
N SER A 96 8.37 7.23 4.86
CA SER A 96 9.42 7.72 3.95
C SER A 96 10.25 8.89 4.51
N SER A 97 9.93 9.37 5.72
CA SER A 97 10.75 10.36 6.46
C SER A 97 11.84 9.72 7.32
N SER A 98 11.80 8.40 7.57
CA SER A 98 12.82 7.74 8.37
C SER A 98 14.14 7.70 7.60
N ASN A 99 15.21 8.21 8.21
CA ASN A 99 16.51 8.39 7.53
C ASN A 99 17.46 7.21 7.74
N ASN A 100 17.11 6.29 8.65
CA ASN A 100 17.91 5.10 8.95
C ASN A 100 16.99 3.96 9.44
N ILE A 101 17.53 2.74 9.43
CA ILE A 101 16.78 1.53 9.78
C ILE A 101 16.33 1.50 11.26
N VAL A 102 17.09 2.12 12.17
CA VAL A 102 16.71 2.17 13.60
C VAL A 102 15.46 3.02 13.80
N GLU A 103 15.44 4.22 13.21
CA GLU A 103 14.29 5.12 13.23
C GLU A 103 13.07 4.46 12.57
N LEU A 104 13.26 3.82 11.41
CA LEU A 104 12.20 3.08 10.72
C LEU A 104 11.60 1.99 11.62
N ASN A 105 12.43 1.20 12.29
CA ASN A 105 11.99 0.12 13.18
C ASN A 105 11.21 0.66 14.38
N GLU A 106 11.64 1.78 14.96
CA GLU A 106 10.90 2.47 16.03
C GLU A 106 9.52 2.94 15.55
N GLU A 107 9.43 3.47 14.34
CA GLU A 107 8.17 3.94 13.76
C GLU A 107 7.23 2.79 13.38
N VAL A 108 7.77 1.68 12.83
CA VAL A 108 7.00 0.44 12.58
C VAL A 108 6.44 -0.12 13.89
N ALA A 109 7.26 -0.17 14.95
CA ALA A 109 6.81 -0.64 16.26
C ALA A 109 5.79 0.30 16.92
N ARG A 110 6.03 1.62 16.87
CA ARG A 110 5.12 2.65 17.42
C ARG A 110 3.77 2.62 16.73
N SER A 111 3.77 2.50 15.41
CA SER A 111 2.55 2.38 14.61
C SER A 111 1.91 1.00 14.70
N LYS A 112 2.59 -0.01 15.25
CA LYS A 112 2.11 -1.41 15.25
C LYS A 112 1.75 -1.89 13.85
N SER A 113 2.56 -1.51 12.87
CA SER A 113 2.31 -1.86 11.48
C SER A 113 2.54 -3.35 11.25
N ARG A 114 1.48 -4.07 10.84
CA ARG A 114 1.52 -5.52 10.56
C ARG A 114 2.29 -5.83 9.29
N PHE A 115 2.09 -5.01 8.27
CA PHE A 115 2.71 -5.18 6.96
C PHE A 115 3.49 -3.92 6.59
N VAL A 116 4.70 -4.09 6.07
CA VAL A 116 5.55 -2.97 5.62
C VAL A 116 5.85 -3.14 4.14
N PHE A 117 5.50 -2.14 3.35
CA PHE A 117 5.71 -2.11 1.91
C PHE A 117 6.92 -1.25 1.57
N PHE A 118 7.92 -1.84 0.93
CA PHE A 118 9.15 -1.18 0.54
C PHE A 118 9.25 -1.00 -0.97
N ALA A 119 9.63 0.20 -1.38
CA ALA A 119 10.11 0.44 -2.73
C ALA A 119 11.46 -0.21 -2.99
N GLU A 120 11.83 -0.28 -4.27
CA GLU A 120 13.17 -0.74 -4.67
C GLU A 120 14.30 0.14 -4.11
N SER A 121 14.04 1.44 -3.91
CA SER A 121 14.99 2.40 -3.35
C SER A 121 15.40 2.13 -1.91
N ALA A 122 14.58 1.40 -1.13
CA ALA A 122 14.88 1.07 0.26
C ALA A 122 16.20 0.31 0.39
N HIS A 123 16.54 -0.51 -0.60
CA HIS A 123 17.79 -1.25 -0.62
C HIS A 123 19.02 -0.33 -0.74
N SER A 124 18.96 0.68 -1.60
CA SER A 124 20.04 1.67 -1.72
C SER A 124 20.15 2.57 -0.50
N GLU A 125 19.06 2.78 0.22
CA GLU A 125 19.00 3.71 1.35
C GLU A 125 19.48 3.08 2.67
N PHE A 126 19.13 1.81 2.90
CA PHE A 126 19.47 1.10 4.14
C PHE A 126 20.54 0.01 3.99
N GLY A 127 20.92 -0.33 2.75
CA GLY A 127 21.97 -1.30 2.45
C GLY A 127 21.52 -2.77 2.46
N GLU A 128 22.50 -3.67 2.30
CA GLU A 128 22.30 -5.12 2.43
C GLU A 128 22.06 -5.48 3.91
N GLY A 129 20.91 -6.07 4.23
CA GLY A 129 20.58 -6.51 5.59
C GLY A 129 19.42 -5.78 6.27
N TYR A 130 18.91 -4.68 5.70
CA TYR A 130 17.85 -3.88 6.33
C TYR A 130 16.58 -4.69 6.69
N LEU A 131 16.25 -5.72 5.89
CA LEU A 131 15.14 -6.62 6.19
C LEU A 131 15.44 -7.51 7.40
N ASP A 132 16.67 -7.99 7.59
CA ASP A 132 17.03 -8.75 8.79
C ASP A 132 16.92 -7.86 10.03
N ASP A 133 17.45 -6.63 9.95
CA ASP A 133 17.41 -5.67 11.05
C ASP A 133 15.97 -5.31 11.46
N LEU A 134 15.07 -5.20 10.48
CA LEU A 134 13.64 -5.00 10.70
C LEU A 134 13.01 -6.13 11.52
N PHE A 135 13.34 -7.39 11.23
CA PHE A 135 12.73 -8.55 11.92
C PHE A 135 13.46 -8.97 13.21
N ILE A 136 14.76 -8.74 13.32
CA ILE A 136 15.53 -9.01 14.55
C ILE A 136 15.07 -8.09 15.69
N THR A 137 14.75 -6.84 15.37
CA THR A 137 14.31 -5.84 16.36
C THR A 137 12.82 -5.93 16.70
N ALA A 138 12.05 -6.74 15.97
CA ALA A 138 10.61 -6.97 16.14
C ALA A 138 10.28 -7.76 17.44
N THR A 139 10.67 -7.22 18.59
CA THR A 139 10.48 -7.83 19.92
C THR A 139 9.01 -8.03 20.29
N ASN A 140 8.08 -7.36 19.62
CA ASN A 140 6.64 -7.42 19.87
C ASN A 140 5.82 -8.04 18.72
N GLY A 141 6.46 -8.72 17.76
CA GLY A 141 5.76 -9.40 16.66
C GLY A 141 5.36 -8.51 15.48
N PHE A 142 5.87 -7.27 15.40
CA PHE A 142 5.68 -6.37 14.26
C PHE A 142 7.03 -6.03 13.61
N PRO A 143 7.14 -6.07 12.27
CA PRO A 143 6.07 -6.44 11.34
C PRO A 143 5.88 -7.97 11.22
N GLU A 144 4.70 -8.39 10.81
CA GLU A 144 4.39 -9.80 10.50
C GLU A 144 4.93 -10.18 9.12
N CYS A 145 4.89 -9.26 8.15
CA CYS A 145 5.36 -9.48 6.79
C CYS A 145 5.93 -8.19 6.17
N ALA A 146 6.99 -8.33 5.37
CA ALA A 146 7.52 -7.28 4.52
C ALA A 146 7.21 -7.58 3.05
N ILE A 147 6.75 -6.58 2.31
CA ILE A 147 6.43 -6.65 0.89
C ILE A 147 7.41 -5.75 0.13
N VAL A 148 8.19 -6.30 -0.79
CA VAL A 148 9.26 -5.56 -1.49
C VAL A 148 9.02 -5.47 -3.00
N LYS A 149 9.13 -4.28 -3.60
CA LYS A 149 9.06 -4.10 -5.08
C LYS A 149 10.33 -4.56 -5.83
N GLY A 150 11.40 -4.91 -5.11
CA GLY A 150 12.68 -5.31 -5.69
C GLY A 150 13.05 -6.78 -5.45
N LYS A 151 14.36 -7.05 -5.40
CA LYS A 151 14.87 -8.39 -5.13
C LYS A 151 14.50 -8.85 -3.73
N LYS A 152 13.98 -10.07 -3.64
CA LYS A 152 13.86 -10.80 -2.39
C LYS A 152 15.25 -11.30 -2.00
N ASN A 153 15.89 -10.61 -1.05
CA ASN A 153 17.05 -11.16 -0.37
C ASN A 153 16.54 -12.09 0.73
N ASN A 154 17.06 -13.32 0.77
CA ASN A 154 16.62 -14.37 1.69
C ASN A 154 17.08 -14.04 3.10
N ASN A 155 16.20 -13.41 3.86
CA ASN A 155 16.49 -12.82 5.15
C ASN A 155 15.41 -13.28 6.15
N GLN A 156 15.73 -13.27 7.44
CA GLN A 156 14.86 -13.77 8.51
C GLN A 156 13.47 -13.10 8.47
N GLY A 157 12.42 -13.84 8.85
CA GLY A 157 11.03 -13.34 8.80
C GLY A 157 10.28 -13.69 7.51
N VAL A 158 9.08 -13.12 7.35
CA VAL A 158 8.22 -13.36 6.18
C VAL A 158 8.40 -12.21 5.20
N VAL A 159 9.12 -12.46 4.12
CA VAL A 159 9.33 -11.50 3.03
C VAL A 159 8.72 -12.03 1.73
N ILE A 160 7.85 -11.23 1.11
CA ILE A 160 7.30 -11.52 -0.22
C ILE A 160 7.57 -10.35 -1.17
N THR A 161 7.68 -10.65 -2.46
CA THR A 161 7.76 -9.62 -3.50
C THR A 161 6.40 -8.99 -3.76
N TRP A 162 6.38 -7.77 -4.29
CA TRP A 162 5.16 -7.07 -4.70
C TRP A 162 4.32 -7.91 -5.68
N ASN A 163 4.98 -8.60 -6.62
CA ASN A 163 4.31 -9.47 -7.57
C ASN A 163 3.70 -10.71 -6.91
N GLU A 164 4.33 -11.26 -5.87
CA GLU A 164 3.75 -12.35 -5.08
C GLU A 164 2.55 -11.85 -4.26
N PHE A 165 2.67 -10.66 -3.67
CA PHE A 165 1.58 -10.01 -2.96
C PHE A 165 0.36 -9.79 -3.86
N GLN A 166 0.52 -9.21 -5.04
CA GLN A 166 -0.59 -9.00 -5.98
C GLN A 166 -1.27 -10.31 -6.40
N LYS A 167 -0.52 -11.41 -6.52
CA LYS A 167 -1.08 -12.73 -6.83
C LYS A 167 -1.89 -13.33 -5.68
N LEU A 168 -1.82 -12.77 -4.47
CA LEU A 168 -2.65 -13.23 -3.36
C LEU A 168 -4.12 -12.90 -3.60
N GLU A 169 -4.45 -11.95 -4.48
CA GLU A 169 -5.83 -11.60 -4.81
C GLU A 169 -6.72 -12.81 -5.15
N ARG A 170 -6.12 -13.87 -5.71
CA ARG A 170 -6.79 -15.11 -6.12
C ARG A 170 -7.34 -15.92 -4.96
N PHE A 171 -6.86 -15.65 -3.74
CA PHE A 171 -7.25 -16.34 -2.52
C PHE A 171 -8.38 -15.64 -1.78
N ALA A 172 -8.64 -14.36 -2.06
CA ALA A 172 -9.81 -13.67 -1.54
C ALA A 172 -11.05 -14.07 -2.33
N THR A 173 -12.08 -14.52 -1.62
CA THR A 173 -13.34 -14.90 -2.26
C THR A 173 -14.11 -13.67 -2.73
N ASN A 174 -14.91 -13.82 -3.79
CA ASN A 174 -15.78 -12.74 -4.27
C ASN A 174 -16.81 -12.30 -3.21
N TRP A 175 -17.09 -13.13 -2.20
CA TRP A 175 -17.97 -12.83 -1.08
C TRP A 175 -17.34 -11.82 -0.11
N GLU A 176 -16.08 -12.05 0.31
CA GLU A 176 -15.33 -11.14 1.19
C GLU A 176 -15.15 -9.76 0.56
N VAL A 177 -14.99 -9.73 -0.77
CA VAL A 177 -14.87 -8.49 -1.55
C VAL A 177 -16.23 -7.83 -1.80
N GLY A 178 -17.29 -8.63 -1.96
CA GLY A 178 -18.66 -8.14 -2.20
C GLY A 178 -19.25 -7.36 -1.03
N LEU A 179 -18.81 -7.65 0.21
CA LEU A 179 -19.17 -6.88 1.40
C LEU A 179 -18.48 -5.51 1.48
N LEU A 180 -17.35 -5.34 0.79
CA LEU A 180 -16.54 -4.13 0.78
C LEU A 180 -16.71 -3.31 -0.50
N ARG A 181 -17.34 -3.88 -1.53
CA ARG A 181 -17.66 -3.19 -2.77
C ARG A 181 -18.68 -2.10 -2.51
N VAL A 182 -18.30 -0.90 -2.93
CA VAL A 182 -19.19 0.23 -3.09
C VAL A 182 -19.95 0.00 -4.39
N VAL A 183 -21.27 -0.10 -4.31
CA VAL A 183 -22.17 -0.12 -5.47
C VAL A 183 -22.46 1.32 -5.88
#